data_AF-A0A1L6R4Y3-F1
#
_entry.id   AF-A0A1L6R4Y3-F1
#
_cell.length_a   1.000
_cell.length_b   1.000
_cell.length_c   1.000
_cell.angle_alpha   90.00
_cell.angle_beta   90.00
_cell.angle_gamma   90.00
#
_symmetry.space_group_name_H-M   'P 1'
#
loop_
_entity.id
_entity.type
_entity.pdbx_description
1 polymer ?
#
loop_
_entity_poly.entity_id
_entity_poly.type
_entity_poly.pdbx_seq_one_letter_code
_entity_poly.pdbx_strand_id
1 'polypeptide(L)'
;MNLKIKYLTIIFALIVLQSCGSSADTTKIAETKALIESMEFEIEHDWLNPMSGGRINLIGNTNFIRFKKDSVNLFLPFFGERFSGGGYNNEGGIIYNGPLQDFEISSGKNNSQIIKFSTDQDTENLDFSINIFPEGDVNTRVNSSQRSFISYQGRLSELEEEE
;
A
#
# COMPACT_ATOMS: atom_id res chain seq x y z
N MET A 1 53.17 -13.33 -31.40
CA MET A 1 52.97 -12.25 -30.40
C MET A 1 51.52 -11.75 -30.49
N ASN A 2 50.53 -12.52 -30.04
CA ASN A 2 49.09 -12.14 -30.13
C ASN A 2 48.22 -12.77 -29.01
N LEU A 3 48.84 -13.31 -27.95
CA LEU A 3 48.11 -13.98 -26.89
C LEU A 3 47.75 -13.05 -25.71
N LYS A 4 48.51 -11.95 -25.49
CA LYS A 4 48.28 -11.04 -24.36
C LYS A 4 47.09 -10.08 -24.54
N ILE A 5 46.70 -9.77 -25.77
CA ILE A 5 45.63 -8.80 -26.07
C ILE A 5 44.23 -9.39 -25.86
N LYS A 6 44.03 -10.70 -26.09
CA LYS A 6 42.73 -11.36 -25.86
C LYS A 6 42.36 -11.49 -24.38
N TYR A 7 43.34 -11.63 -23.47
CA TYR A 7 43.05 -11.67 -22.04
C TYR A 7 42.76 -10.27 -21.46
N LEU A 8 43.33 -9.22 -22.06
CA LEU A 8 43.09 -7.84 -21.63
C LEU A 8 41.64 -7.39 -21.93
N THR A 9 41.05 -7.86 -23.05
CA THR A 9 39.64 -7.62 -23.37
C THR A 9 38.68 -8.49 -22.55
N ILE A 10 39.09 -9.68 -22.11
CA ILE A 10 38.27 -10.55 -21.23
C ILE A 10 38.22 -10.01 -19.79
N ILE A 11 39.30 -9.38 -19.31
CA ILE A 11 39.35 -8.80 -17.95
C ILE A 11 38.48 -7.54 -17.82
N PHE A 12 38.30 -6.76 -18.89
CA PHE A 12 37.45 -5.57 -18.86
C PHE A 12 35.93 -5.89 -18.81
N ALA A 13 35.54 -7.09 -19.23
CA ALA A 13 34.15 -7.55 -19.17
C ALA A 13 33.71 -8.04 -17.77
N LEU A 14 34.64 -8.19 -16.82
CA LEU A 14 34.34 -8.73 -15.48
C LEU A 14 34.13 -7.66 -14.39
N ILE A 15 34.28 -6.37 -14.70
CA ILE A 15 34.31 -5.29 -13.69
C ILE A 15 32.96 -4.55 -13.54
N VAL A 16 31.93 -4.87 -14.34
CA VAL A 16 30.64 -4.15 -14.29
C VAL A 16 29.63 -4.73 -13.27
N LEU A 17 30.02 -5.68 -12.42
CA LEU A 17 29.13 -6.29 -11.40
C LEU A 17 29.29 -5.72 -9.99
N GLN A 18 29.65 -4.44 -9.85
CA GLN A 18 29.73 -3.77 -8.53
C GLN A 18 28.86 -2.51 -8.52
N SER A 19 27.55 -2.71 -8.57
CA SER A 19 26.59 -1.75 -8.03
C SER A 19 25.66 -2.48 -7.07
N CYS A 20 26.21 -2.93 -5.94
CA CYS A 20 25.41 -3.34 -4.79
C CYS A 20 24.87 -2.07 -4.12
N GLY A 21 23.82 -1.50 -4.70
CA GLY A 21 22.95 -0.54 -4.03
C GLY A 21 21.76 -1.33 -3.51
N SER A 22 21.63 -1.45 -2.19
CA SER A 22 20.57 -2.15 -1.43
C SER A 22 19.38 -2.57 -2.30
N SER A 23 19.49 -3.74 -2.92
CA SER A 23 18.51 -4.21 -3.90
C SER A 23 17.47 -5.02 -3.14
N ALA A 24 16.22 -4.58 -3.13
CA ALA A 24 15.09 -5.40 -2.70
C ALA A 24 15.15 -6.77 -3.42
N ASP A 25 14.76 -7.83 -2.74
CA ASP A 25 14.87 -9.20 -3.26
C ASP A 25 13.99 -9.31 -4.51
N THR A 26 14.62 -9.54 -5.67
CA THR A 26 13.93 -9.57 -6.97
C THR A 26 12.75 -10.53 -6.98
N THR A 27 12.80 -11.59 -6.18
CA THR A 27 11.71 -12.55 -5.99
C THR A 27 10.50 -11.88 -5.36
N LYS A 28 10.69 -11.19 -4.24
CA LYS A 28 9.61 -10.49 -3.53
C LYS A 28 9.02 -9.34 -4.32
N ILE A 29 9.84 -8.65 -5.14
CA ILE A 29 9.33 -7.64 -6.09
C ILE A 29 8.32 -8.28 -7.04
N ALA A 30 8.65 -9.45 -7.61
CA ALA A 30 7.80 -10.15 -8.56
C ALA A 30 6.53 -10.69 -7.89
N GLU A 31 6.66 -11.30 -6.71
CA GLU A 31 5.53 -11.81 -5.91
C GLU A 31 4.56 -10.69 -5.53
N THR A 32 5.08 -9.59 -4.97
CA THR A 32 4.27 -8.41 -4.61
C THR A 32 3.54 -7.86 -5.82
N LYS A 33 4.20 -7.75 -6.97
CA LYS A 33 3.57 -7.25 -8.21
C LYS A 33 2.49 -8.19 -8.72
N ALA A 34 2.75 -9.51 -8.72
CA ALA A 34 1.78 -10.51 -9.14
C ALA A 34 0.53 -10.50 -8.24
N LEU A 35 0.72 -10.33 -6.92
CA LEU A 35 -0.39 -10.23 -5.97
C LEU A 35 -1.21 -8.95 -6.17
N ILE A 36 -0.59 -7.81 -6.48
CA ILE A 36 -1.34 -6.58 -6.81
C ILE A 36 -2.10 -6.75 -8.14
N GLU A 37 -1.50 -7.40 -9.14
CA GLU A 37 -2.10 -7.66 -10.45
C GLU A 37 -3.28 -8.64 -10.37
N SER A 38 -3.34 -9.53 -9.37
CA SER A 38 -4.48 -10.42 -9.15
C SER A 38 -5.74 -9.66 -8.74
N MET A 39 -5.60 -8.46 -8.16
CA MET A 39 -6.67 -7.69 -7.53
C MET A 39 -7.43 -8.46 -6.44
N GLU A 40 -6.78 -9.48 -5.86
CA GLU A 40 -7.30 -10.33 -4.79
C GLU A 40 -6.25 -10.42 -3.69
N PHE A 41 -6.32 -9.49 -2.73
CA PHE A 41 -5.35 -9.35 -1.65
C PHE A 41 -5.93 -8.59 -0.46
N GLU A 42 -5.25 -8.67 0.67
CA GLU A 42 -5.56 -7.93 1.89
C GLU A 42 -4.40 -7.01 2.30
N ILE A 43 -4.75 -5.88 2.92
CA ILE A 43 -3.80 -5.02 3.62
C ILE A 43 -4.27 -4.89 5.07
N GLU A 44 -3.44 -5.35 6.00
CA GLU A 44 -3.59 -5.11 7.44
C GLU A 44 -2.53 -4.10 7.90
N HIS A 45 -2.90 -3.21 8.81
CA HIS A 45 -2.04 -2.16 9.34
C HIS A 45 -1.66 -2.40 10.79
N ASP A 46 -0.37 -2.27 11.07
CA ASP A 46 0.21 -2.34 12.41
C ASP A 46 0.10 -0.99 13.13
N TRP A 47 0.01 0.11 12.38
CA TRP A 47 0.12 1.45 12.92
C TRP A 47 -0.74 2.48 12.20
N LEU A 48 -1.25 3.42 13.00
CA LEU A 48 -2.03 4.58 12.58
C LEU A 48 -1.30 5.86 12.99
N ASN A 49 -1.26 6.83 12.08
CA ASN A 49 -0.60 8.11 12.24
C ASN A 49 -1.62 9.23 11.92
N PRO A 50 -2.22 9.84 12.94
CA PRO A 50 -3.15 10.95 12.75
C PRO A 50 -2.40 12.24 12.37
N MET A 51 -3.11 13.23 11.82
CA MET A 51 -2.50 14.55 11.54
C MET A 51 -1.98 15.23 12.82
N SER A 52 -2.70 15.08 13.93
CA SER A 52 -2.34 15.61 15.24
C SER A 52 -2.35 14.49 16.28
N GLY A 53 -1.37 14.52 17.20
CA GLY A 53 -1.22 13.50 18.24
C GLY A 53 -0.13 12.47 17.95
N GLY A 54 -0.11 11.41 18.76
CA GLY A 54 0.88 10.34 18.67
C GLY A 54 0.46 9.24 17.70
N ARG A 55 1.45 8.48 17.24
CA ARG A 55 1.24 7.22 16.50
C ARG A 55 0.54 6.20 17.40
N ILE A 56 -0.47 5.51 16.88
CA ILE A 56 -1.29 4.53 17.58
C ILE A 56 -0.99 3.13 17.04
N ASN A 57 -0.77 2.18 17.94
CA ASN A 57 -0.57 0.77 17.60
C ASN A 57 -1.93 0.12 17.29
N LEU A 58 -2.02 -0.55 16.15
CA LEU A 58 -3.21 -1.27 15.71
C LEU A 58 -3.07 -2.80 15.83
N ILE A 59 -1.89 -3.33 16.16
CA ILE A 59 -1.67 -4.78 16.32
C ILE A 59 -2.69 -5.35 17.30
N GLY A 60 -3.41 -6.39 16.87
CA GLY A 60 -4.48 -7.02 17.65
C GLY A 60 -5.82 -6.27 17.62
N ASN A 61 -5.94 -5.18 16.87
CA ASN A 61 -7.18 -4.47 16.60
C ASN A 61 -7.58 -4.68 15.13
N THR A 62 -8.83 -5.08 14.90
CA THR A 62 -9.36 -5.31 13.56
C THR A 62 -9.17 -4.07 12.69
N ASN A 63 -8.51 -4.25 11.54
CA ASN A 63 -8.42 -3.28 10.48
C ASN A 63 -8.03 -4.00 9.18
N PHE A 64 -8.61 -3.62 8.05
CA PHE A 64 -8.31 -4.27 6.78
C PHE A 64 -8.71 -3.38 5.59
N ILE A 65 -8.05 -3.60 4.46
CA ILE A 65 -8.52 -3.23 3.12
C ILE A 65 -8.41 -4.47 2.25
N ARG A 66 -9.54 -5.03 1.85
CA ARG A 66 -9.64 -6.27 1.07
C ARG A 66 -10.06 -5.95 -0.35
N PHE A 67 -9.17 -6.17 -1.29
CA PHE A 67 -9.47 -6.06 -2.72
C PHE A 67 -10.03 -7.40 -3.19
N LYS A 68 -11.18 -7.35 -3.87
CA LYS A 68 -11.86 -8.50 -4.47
C LYS A 68 -12.26 -8.11 -5.89
N LYS A 69 -11.29 -8.19 -6.81
CA LYS A 69 -11.41 -7.80 -8.23
C LYS A 69 -11.86 -6.36 -8.41
N ASP A 70 -13.14 -6.14 -8.68
CA ASP A 70 -13.76 -4.85 -8.96
C ASP A 70 -14.36 -4.18 -7.71
N SER A 71 -14.24 -4.82 -6.56
CA SER A 71 -14.76 -4.35 -5.27
C SER A 71 -13.69 -4.24 -4.20
N VAL A 72 -13.97 -3.41 -3.20
CA VAL A 72 -13.17 -3.27 -2.00
C VAL A 72 -14.07 -3.30 -0.76
N ASN A 73 -13.68 -4.10 0.22
CA ASN A 73 -14.26 -4.11 1.56
C ASN A 73 -13.20 -3.64 2.54
N LEU A 74 -13.49 -2.60 3.32
CA LEU A 74 -12.54 -2.01 4.24
C LEU A 74 -13.15 -1.60 5.56
N PHE A 75 -12.33 -1.71 6.59
CA PHE A 75 -12.54 -1.13 7.91
C PHE A 75 -11.22 -0.56 8.41
N LEU A 76 -11.16 0.76 8.62
CA LEU A 76 -10.00 1.43 9.21
C LEU A 76 -10.41 2.22 10.45
N PRO A 77 -9.81 1.96 11.63
CA PRO A 77 -10.01 2.79 12.80
C PRO A 77 -9.60 4.24 12.52
N PHE A 78 -10.41 5.21 12.94
CA PHE A 78 -10.09 6.63 12.77
C PHE A 78 -9.88 7.30 14.13
N PHE A 79 -8.73 7.95 14.30
CA PHE A 79 -8.40 8.74 15.49
C PHE A 79 -7.95 10.11 15.03
N GLY A 80 -8.84 11.10 15.05
CA GLY A 80 -8.55 12.43 14.55
C GLY A 80 -9.72 13.37 14.74
N GLU A 81 -9.63 14.55 14.13
CA GLU A 81 -10.67 15.57 14.22
C GLU A 81 -11.69 15.35 13.09
N ARG A 82 -12.98 15.54 13.41
CA ARG A 82 -14.06 15.57 12.42
C ARG A 82 -14.65 16.98 12.41
N PHE A 83 -14.55 17.65 11.28
CA PHE A 83 -14.96 19.05 11.11
C PHE A 83 -16.43 19.19 10.69
N SER A 84 -17.04 18.12 10.14
CA SER A 84 -18.44 18.11 9.69
C SER A 84 -19.06 16.71 9.68
N GLY A 85 -20.40 16.62 9.55
CA GLY A 85 -21.12 15.37 9.29
C GLY A 85 -21.35 14.41 10.46
N GLY A 86 -21.49 14.91 11.70
CA GLY A 86 -21.89 14.09 12.85
C GLY A 86 -23.38 13.76 12.87
N GLY A 87 -23.77 12.62 12.28
CA GLY A 87 -25.07 11.98 12.52
C GLY A 87 -25.06 11.12 13.81
N TYR A 88 -26.23 10.60 14.21
CA TYR A 88 -26.37 9.70 15.37
C TYR A 88 -25.70 8.32 15.18
N ASN A 89 -25.31 7.98 13.94
CA ASN A 89 -24.65 6.73 13.59
C ASN A 89 -23.13 6.88 13.78
N ASN A 90 -22.71 6.53 14.98
CA ASN A 90 -21.36 6.71 15.50
C ASN A 90 -20.40 5.62 14.98
N GLU A 91 -20.32 5.42 13.67
CA GLU A 91 -19.25 4.63 13.08
C GLU A 91 -17.95 5.41 13.24
N GLY A 92 -17.22 5.12 14.32
CA GLY A 92 -15.95 5.79 14.64
C GLY A 92 -14.81 5.46 13.66
N GLY A 93 -15.03 4.55 12.71
CA GLY A 93 -14.07 4.15 11.69
C GLY A 93 -14.42 4.69 10.29
N ILE A 94 -13.53 4.39 9.35
CA ILE A 94 -13.78 4.50 7.92
C ILE A 94 -14.21 3.11 7.44
N ILE A 95 -15.41 3.01 6.87
CA ILE A 95 -16.03 1.74 6.49
C ILE A 95 -16.57 1.88 5.08
N TYR A 96 -16.26 0.92 4.24
CA TYR A 96 -16.83 0.85 2.90
C TYR A 96 -16.84 -0.59 2.41
N ASN A 97 -17.93 -0.98 1.75
CA ASN A 97 -18.04 -2.25 1.04
C ASN A 97 -18.79 -2.00 -0.26
N GLY A 98 -18.08 -2.03 -1.38
CA GLY A 98 -18.65 -1.67 -2.65
C GLY A 98 -17.65 -1.69 -3.81
N PRO A 99 -18.08 -1.21 -4.99
CA PRO A 99 -17.22 -1.15 -6.16
C PRO A 99 -16.08 -0.14 -5.98
N LEU A 100 -14.95 -0.38 -6.64
CA LEU A 100 -13.87 0.60 -6.77
C LEU A 100 -14.33 1.77 -7.68
N GLN A 101 -14.18 3.00 -7.20
CA GLN A 101 -14.47 4.22 -7.97
C GLN A 101 -13.18 5.00 -8.22
N ASP A 102 -13.06 5.66 -9.37
CA ASP A 102 -11.88 6.45 -9.76
C ASP A 102 -10.55 5.72 -9.55
N PHE A 103 -10.54 4.42 -9.86
CA PHE A 103 -9.44 3.52 -9.57
C PHE A 103 -8.27 3.68 -10.54
N GLU A 104 -7.06 3.77 -10.01
CA GLU A 104 -5.82 3.71 -10.77
C GLU A 104 -4.72 2.92 -10.05
N ILE A 105 -3.92 2.17 -10.83
CA ILE A 105 -2.63 1.60 -10.40
C ILE A 105 -1.53 2.26 -11.23
N SER A 106 -0.48 2.72 -10.57
CA SER A 106 0.71 3.29 -11.23
C SER A 106 2.00 2.85 -10.55
N SER A 107 3.11 2.86 -11.28
CA SER A 107 4.41 2.58 -10.70
C SER A 107 4.98 3.81 -9.99
N GLY A 108 5.48 3.63 -8.78
CA GLY A 108 6.17 4.64 -7.99
C GLY A 108 7.69 4.55 -8.11
N LYS A 109 8.39 5.17 -7.15
CA LYS A 109 9.86 5.10 -7.07
C LYS A 109 10.29 3.77 -6.44
N ASN A 110 11.52 3.33 -6.72
CA ASN A 110 12.11 2.14 -6.10
C ASN A 110 11.23 0.88 -6.21
N ASN A 111 10.64 0.65 -7.38
CA ASN A 111 9.75 -0.47 -7.68
C ASN A 111 8.45 -0.52 -6.85
N SER A 112 8.06 0.57 -6.17
CA SER A 112 6.77 0.61 -5.49
C SER A 112 5.60 0.63 -6.47
N GLN A 113 4.44 0.16 -6.04
CA GLN A 113 3.17 0.32 -6.74
C GLN A 113 2.29 1.29 -5.95
N ILE A 114 1.56 2.14 -6.65
CA ILE A 114 0.65 3.12 -6.07
C ILE A 114 -0.76 2.80 -6.56
N ILE A 115 -1.62 2.44 -5.63
CA ILE A 115 -3.05 2.25 -5.85
C ILE A 115 -3.78 3.48 -5.33
N LYS A 116 -4.73 4.00 -6.11
CA LYS A 116 -5.66 5.03 -5.65
C LYS A 116 -7.08 4.68 -6.08
N PHE A 117 -8.03 5.10 -5.26
CA PHE A 117 -9.46 4.97 -5.50
C PHE A 117 -10.20 5.91 -4.56
N SER A 118 -11.45 6.19 -4.90
CA SER A 118 -12.36 6.98 -4.09
C SER A 118 -13.54 6.12 -3.62
N THR A 119 -14.10 6.48 -2.47
CA THR A 119 -15.29 5.84 -1.90
C THR A 119 -16.17 6.87 -1.19
N ASP A 120 -17.43 6.53 -0.98
CA ASP A 120 -18.34 7.34 -0.18
C ASP A 120 -18.81 6.57 1.06
N GLN A 121 -18.73 7.23 2.22
CA GLN A 121 -19.36 6.77 3.46
C GLN A 121 -20.44 7.80 3.84
N ASP A 122 -21.70 7.46 3.57
CA ASP A 122 -22.85 8.38 3.64
C ASP A 122 -22.68 9.64 2.79
N THR A 123 -22.29 10.74 3.41
CA THR A 123 -22.06 12.06 2.77
C THR A 123 -20.58 12.45 2.78
N GLU A 124 -19.72 11.57 3.27
CA GLU A 124 -18.28 11.74 3.37
C GLU A 124 -17.62 11.10 2.16
N ASN A 125 -16.91 11.92 1.38
CA ASN A 125 -16.08 11.44 0.28
C ASN A 125 -14.68 11.15 0.83
N LEU A 126 -14.14 10.00 0.45
CA LEU A 126 -12.85 9.50 0.92
C LEU A 126 -11.97 9.14 -0.27
N ASP A 127 -10.77 9.72 -0.30
CA ASP A 127 -9.77 9.42 -1.32
C ASP A 127 -8.61 8.64 -0.71
N PHE A 128 -8.35 7.46 -1.26
CA PHE A 128 -7.28 6.57 -0.81
C PHE A 128 -6.07 6.68 -1.73
N SER A 129 -4.88 6.71 -1.12
CA SER A 129 -3.61 6.52 -1.81
C SER A 129 -2.74 5.55 -1.04
N ILE A 130 -2.56 4.36 -1.62
CA ILE A 130 -1.84 3.23 -1.05
C ILE A 130 -0.53 3.08 -1.82
N ASN A 131 0.60 3.25 -1.15
CA ASN A 131 1.91 2.96 -1.71
C ASN A 131 2.43 1.65 -1.13
N ILE A 132 2.57 0.64 -1.99
CA ILE A 132 3.04 -0.70 -1.67
C ILE A 132 4.50 -0.81 -2.10
N PHE A 133 5.39 -1.08 -1.15
CA PHE A 133 6.82 -1.26 -1.38
C PHE A 133 7.13 -2.69 -1.87
N PRO A 134 8.29 -2.93 -2.49
CA PRO A 134 8.58 -4.21 -3.16
C PRO A 134 8.64 -5.43 -2.23
N GLU A 135 8.75 -5.22 -0.93
CA GLU A 135 8.82 -6.25 0.11
C GLU A 135 7.46 -6.48 0.81
N GLY A 136 6.39 -5.86 0.32
CA GLY A 136 5.03 -5.97 0.86
C GLY A 136 4.70 -4.98 1.97
N ASP A 137 5.63 -4.15 2.45
CA ASP A 137 5.29 -3.05 3.36
C ASP A 137 4.38 -2.03 2.65
N VAL A 138 3.41 -1.47 3.38
CA VAL A 138 2.39 -0.57 2.83
C VAL A 138 2.33 0.74 3.62
N ASN A 139 2.15 1.85 2.90
CA ASN A 139 1.70 3.12 3.46
C ASN A 139 0.36 3.52 2.81
N THR A 140 -0.69 3.55 3.62
CA THR A 140 -2.03 3.98 3.19
C THR A 140 -2.29 5.39 3.68
N ARG A 141 -2.75 6.26 2.79
CA ARG A 141 -3.17 7.64 3.11
C ARG A 141 -4.63 7.81 2.76
N VAL A 142 -5.38 8.47 3.63
CA VAL A 142 -6.80 8.76 3.41
C VAL A 142 -7.04 10.25 3.59
N ASN A 143 -7.58 10.87 2.54
CA ASN A 143 -8.18 12.20 2.62
C ASN A 143 -9.69 12.05 2.75
N SER A 144 -10.30 12.92 3.56
CA SER A 144 -11.74 12.94 3.80
C SER A 144 -12.28 14.35 3.57
N SER A 145 -13.52 14.46 3.06
CA SER A 145 -14.23 15.74 2.98
C SER A 145 -14.75 16.24 4.33
N GLN A 146 -14.70 15.41 5.38
CA GLN A 146 -15.29 15.71 6.70
C GLN A 146 -14.32 15.53 7.88
N ARG A 147 -13.22 14.80 7.70
CA ARG A 147 -12.26 14.43 8.73
C ARG A 147 -10.85 14.94 8.43
N SER A 148 -10.02 15.09 9.46
CA SER A 148 -8.60 15.34 9.29
C SER A 148 -7.91 14.19 8.55
N PHE A 149 -6.89 14.49 7.75
CA PHE A 149 -6.02 13.49 7.13
C PHE A 149 -5.52 12.43 8.13
N ILE A 150 -5.42 11.20 7.65
CA ILE A 150 -4.88 10.09 8.42
C ILE A 150 -4.04 9.18 7.52
N SER A 151 -3.03 8.53 8.11
CA SER A 151 -2.21 7.55 7.40
C SER A 151 -1.93 6.32 8.24
N TYR A 152 -1.68 5.21 7.57
CA TYR A 152 -1.47 3.90 8.17
C TYR A 152 -0.21 3.26 7.60
N GLN A 153 0.43 2.40 8.40
CA GLN A 153 1.55 1.58 7.98
C GLN A 153 1.23 0.12 8.28
N GLY A 154 1.46 -0.74 7.29
CA GLY A 154 0.99 -2.10 7.32
C GLY A 154 1.71 -3.00 6.33
N ARG A 155 1.08 -4.13 6.03
CA ARG A 155 1.60 -5.17 5.14
C ARG A 155 0.52 -5.66 4.19
N LEU A 156 0.98 -5.99 2.99
CA LEU A 156 0.22 -6.72 1.98
C LEU A 156 0.30 -8.22 2.29
N SER A 157 -0.83 -8.91 2.19
CA SER A 157 -0.92 -10.37 2.23
C SER A 157 -1.89 -10.90 1.18
N GLU A 158 -1.80 -12.20 0.91
CA GLU A 158 -2.85 -12.90 0.18
C GLU A 158 -4.18 -12.76 0.93
N LEU A 159 -5.27 -12.72 0.18
CA LEU A 159 -6.60 -12.70 0.76
C LEU A 159 -6.95 -14.10 1.23
N GLU A 160 -7.13 -14.29 2.54
CA GLU A 160 -7.59 -15.56 3.07
C GLU A 160 -9.06 -15.80 2.65
N GLU A 161 -9.35 -17.01 2.17
CA GLU A 161 -10.74 -17.43 1.98
C GLU A 161 -11.38 -17.58 3.36
N GLU A 162 -12.47 -16.85 3.62
CA GLU A 162 -13.29 -17.08 4.81
C GLU A 162 -13.92 -18.47 4.66
N GLU A 163 -13.46 -19.45 5.45
CA GLU A 163 -14.04 -20.81 5.55
C GLU A 163 -15.53 -20.80 5.94
#